data_AF-A0A8W8L9V8-F1
#
_entry.id   AF-A0A8W8L9V8-F1
#
_cell.length_a   1.000
_cell.length_b   1.000
_cell.length_c   1.000
_cell.angle_alpha   90.00
_cell.angle_beta   90.00
_cell.angle_gamma   90.00
#
_symmetry.space_group_name_H-M   'P 1'
#
loop_
_entity.id
_entity.type
_entity.pdbx_description
1 polymer ?
#
loop_
_entity_poly.entity_id
_entity_poly.type
_entity_poly.pdbx_seq_one_letter_code
_entity_poly.pdbx_strand_id
1 'polypeptide(L)'
;MALQEVQRGYLFMLEHIHEEAQLFGYLCRVCEAPFCDDEKKDMRDGKGYFKKKELLKRLISKGENACKEFLEKFKGFQNLFSQFQNAVQSVTNAGLSVALYRI
;
A
#
# COMPACT_ATOMS: atom_id res chain seq x y z
N MET A 1 10.85 5.58 8.70
CA MET A 1 9.66 6.43 8.48
C MET A 1 8.65 5.61 7.69
N ALA A 2 7.52 5.27 8.32
CA ALA A 2 6.46 4.42 7.78
C ALA A 2 5.83 5.01 6.51
N LEU A 3 5.68 6.33 6.43
CA LEU A 3 5.20 7.02 5.24
C LEU A 3 6.07 6.73 4.02
N GLN A 4 7.41 6.81 4.18
CA GLN A 4 8.34 6.53 3.10
C GLN A 4 8.31 5.06 2.68
N GLU A 5 8.12 4.15 3.63
CA GLU A 5 8.00 2.71 3.34
C GLU A 5 6.74 2.41 2.52
N VAL A 6 5.60 2.98 2.93
CA VAL A 6 4.33 2.91 2.16
C VAL A 6 4.47 3.55 0.78
N GLN A 7 5.17 4.68 0.67
CA GLN A 7 5.43 5.32 -0.63
C GLN A 7 6.30 4.47 -1.55
N ARG A 8 7.35 3.83 -1.02
CA ARG A 8 8.25 2.95 -1.78
C ARG A 8 7.55 1.68 -2.23
N GLY A 9 6.71 1.09 -1.38
CA GLY A 9 5.93 -0.10 -1.71
C GLY A 9 4.57 0.19 -2.37
N TYR A 10 4.33 1.42 -2.82
CA TYR A 10 3.03 1.87 -3.32
C TYR A 10 2.50 1.03 -4.47
N LEU A 11 3.35 0.72 -5.46
CA LEU A 11 2.97 -0.07 -6.63
C LEU A 11 2.59 -1.50 -6.24
N PHE A 12 3.40 -2.12 -5.37
CA PHE A 12 3.11 -3.44 -4.83
C PHE A 12 1.74 -3.47 -4.13
N MET A 13 1.47 -2.51 -3.25
CA MET A 13 0.16 -2.44 -2.59
C MET A 13 -0.97 -2.20 -3.59
N LEU A 14 -0.77 -1.37 -4.61
CA LEU A 14 -1.80 -1.11 -5.61
C LEU A 14 -2.23 -2.38 -6.36
N GLU A 15 -1.26 -3.26 -6.61
CA GLU A 15 -1.47 -4.55 -7.27
C GLU A 15 -2.08 -5.55 -6.30
N HIS A 16 -1.51 -5.73 -5.12
CA HIS A 16 -1.77 -6.90 -4.26
C HIS A 16 -2.65 -6.65 -3.03
N ILE A 17 -3.01 -5.41 -2.70
CA ILE A 17 -3.76 -5.13 -1.43
C ILE A 17 -5.13 -5.80 -1.34
N HIS A 18 -5.70 -6.20 -2.48
CA HIS A 18 -6.98 -6.88 -2.55
C HIS A 18 -6.91 -8.37 -2.19
N GLU A 19 -5.71 -8.96 -2.24
CA GLU A 19 -5.49 -10.38 -1.93
C GLU A 19 -5.82 -10.69 -0.46
N GLU A 20 -5.64 -9.70 0.42
CA GLU A 20 -5.96 -9.80 1.84
C GLU A 20 -7.22 -8.99 2.17
N ALA A 21 -8.39 -9.63 2.08
CA ALA A 21 -9.68 -8.97 2.26
C ALA A 21 -9.83 -8.24 3.61
N GLN A 22 -9.20 -8.75 4.68
CA GLN A 22 -9.20 -8.10 5.99
C GLN A 22 -8.37 -6.82 5.99
N LEU A 23 -7.20 -6.83 5.35
CA LEU A 23 -6.34 -5.67 5.20
C LEU A 23 -7.02 -4.60 4.34
N PHE A 24 -7.63 -5.01 3.23
CA PHE A 24 -8.39 -4.13 2.36
C PHE A 24 -9.58 -3.49 3.09
N GLY A 25 -10.36 -4.29 3.84
CA GLY A 25 -11.48 -3.79 4.63
C GLY A 25 -11.05 -2.79 5.70
N TYR A 26 -9.93 -3.06 6.38
CA TYR A 26 -9.33 -2.12 7.32
C TYR A 26 -8.95 -0.80 6.62
N LEU A 27 -8.32 -0.88 5.45
CA LEU A 27 -7.87 0.31 4.72
C LEU A 27 -9.06 1.17 4.29
N CYS A 28 -10.14 0.57 3.77
CA CYS A 28 -11.37 1.27 3.44
C CYS A 28 -11.96 2.02 4.64
N ARG A 29 -11.92 1.42 5.84
CA ARG A 29 -12.39 2.04 7.07
C ARG A 29 -11.51 3.23 7.49
N VAL A 30 -10.20 3.04 7.55
CA VAL A 30 -9.26 4.09 7.99
C VAL A 30 -9.25 5.28 7.04
N CYS A 31 -9.38 5.03 5.74
CA CYS A 31 -9.39 6.08 4.73
C CYS A 31 -10.74 6.78 4.59
N GLU A 32 -11.77 6.35 5.35
CA GLU A 32 -13.15 6.85 5.27
C GLU A 32 -13.60 6.99 3.81
N ALA A 33 -13.25 5.99 2.99
CA ALA A 33 -13.44 6.09 1.57
C ALA A 33 -14.92 5.87 1.25
N PRO A 34 -15.62 6.85 0.61
CA PRO A 34 -17.04 6.77 0.33
C PRO A 34 -17.31 5.90 -0.91
N PHE A 35 -16.77 4.67 -0.90
CA PHE A 35 -16.99 3.71 -1.97
C PHE A 35 -18.29 2.95 -1.73
N CYS A 36 -19.08 2.78 -2.79
CA CYS A 36 -20.25 1.92 -2.75
C CYS A 36 -19.82 0.44 -2.69
N ASP A 37 -20.78 -0.45 -2.44
CA ASP A 37 -20.48 -1.86 -2.25
C ASP A 37 -20.03 -2.56 -3.54
N ASP A 38 -20.51 -2.10 -4.70
CA ASP A 38 -20.04 -2.56 -6.01
C ASP A 38 -18.59 -2.14 -6.27
N GLU A 39 -18.21 -0.91 -5.94
CA GLU A 39 -16.83 -0.45 -6.06
C GLU A 39 -15.89 -1.24 -5.13
N LYS A 40 -16.34 -1.52 -3.90
CA LYS A 40 -15.60 -2.38 -2.95
C LYS A 40 -15.49 -3.81 -3.45
N LYS A 41 -16.51 -4.32 -4.15
CA LYS A 41 -16.49 -5.64 -4.75
C LYS A 41 -15.49 -5.68 -5.90
N ASP A 42 -15.54 -4.72 -6.82
CA ASP A 42 -14.59 -4.63 -7.93
C ASP A 42 -13.14 -4.58 -7.44
N MET A 43 -12.86 -3.78 -6.40
CA MET A 43 -11.51 -3.73 -5.84
C MET A 43 -11.07 -5.06 -5.22
N ARG A 44 -11.96 -5.78 -4.54
CA ARG A 44 -11.69 -7.11 -3.97
C ARG A 44 -11.46 -8.17 -5.04
N ASP A 45 -12.15 -8.06 -6.17
CA ASP A 45 -11.97 -8.93 -7.33
C ASP A 45 -10.71 -8.58 -8.15
N GLY A 46 -9.82 -7.73 -7.60
CA GLY A 46 -8.58 -7.28 -8.25
C GLY A 46 -8.76 -6.19 -9.29
N LYS A 47 -10.01 -5.82 -9.61
CA LYS A 47 -10.36 -4.72 -10.51
C LYS A 47 -10.29 -3.38 -9.75
N GLY A 48 -10.82 -2.30 -10.33
CA GLY A 48 -10.91 -1.01 -9.63
C GLY A 48 -9.57 -0.32 -9.37
N TYR A 49 -8.61 -0.42 -10.31
CA TYR A 49 -7.27 0.19 -10.19
C TYR A 49 -7.30 1.65 -9.73
N PHE A 50 -8.16 2.49 -10.32
CA PHE A 50 -8.27 3.91 -9.96
C PHE A 50 -8.76 4.12 -8.51
N LYS A 51 -9.65 3.26 -8.02
CA LYS A 51 -10.19 3.33 -6.67
C LYS A 51 -9.18 2.83 -5.64
N LYS A 52 -8.45 1.74 -5.93
CA LYS A 52 -7.29 1.31 -5.13
C LYS A 52 -6.22 2.40 -5.05
N LYS A 53 -5.96 3.09 -6.16
CA LYS A 53 -5.04 4.25 -6.23
C LYS A 53 -5.52 5.40 -5.34
N GLU A 54 -6.79 5.75 -5.39
CA GLU A 54 -7.38 6.78 -4.53
C GLU A 54 -7.26 6.40 -3.04
N LEU A 55 -7.57 5.15 -2.71
CA LEU A 55 -7.50 4.62 -1.35
C LEU A 55 -6.08 4.72 -0.75
N LEU A 56 -5.07 4.29 -1.51
CA LEU A 56 -3.66 4.38 -1.08
C LEU A 56 -3.18 5.84 -0.98
N LYS A 57 -3.62 6.72 -1.88
CA LYS A 57 -3.34 8.16 -1.77
C LYS A 57 -3.94 8.75 -0.49
N ARG A 58 -5.15 8.37 -0.12
CA ARG A 58 -5.79 8.79 1.13
C ARG A 58 -4.97 8.34 2.35
N LEU A 59 -4.50 7.09 2.37
CA LEU A 59 -3.62 6.60 3.44
C LEU A 59 -2.36 7.48 3.57
N ILE A 60 -1.66 7.73 2.46
CA ILE A 60 -0.45 8.58 2.44
C ILE A 60 -0.77 10.00 2.92
N SER A 61 -1.92 10.56 2.51
CA SER A 61 -2.32 11.92 2.90
C SER A 61 -2.62 12.06 4.40
N LYS A 62 -2.98 10.96 5.09
CA LYS A 62 -3.17 10.95 6.55
C LYS A 62 -1.83 10.98 7.32
N GLY A 63 -0.71 10.74 6.64
CA GLY A 63 0.62 10.93 7.18
C GLY A 63 1.17 9.75 7.99
N GLU A 64 2.29 10.01 8.67
CA GLU A 64 3.18 8.99 9.27
C GLU A 64 2.46 8.05 10.25
N ASN A 65 1.61 8.57 11.13
CA ASN A 65 0.93 7.75 12.14
C ASN A 65 -0.04 6.75 11.50
N ALA A 66 -0.83 7.18 10.52
CA ALA A 66 -1.76 6.31 9.81
C ALA A 66 -1.02 5.22 9.02
N CYS A 67 0.08 5.60 8.35
CA CYS A 67 0.95 4.65 7.66
C CYS A 67 1.59 3.65 8.64
N LYS A 68 2.02 4.10 9.82
CA LYS A 68 2.60 3.24 10.86
C LYS A 68 1.58 2.21 11.35
N GLU A 69 0.37 2.64 11.71
CA GLU A 69 -0.70 1.74 12.15
C GLU A 69 -1.10 0.74 11.06
N PHE A 70 -1.15 1.19 9.80
CA PHE A 70 -1.37 0.32 8.66
C PHE A 70 -0.28 -0.75 8.53
N LEU A 71 1.00 -0.37 8.60
CA LEU A 71 2.11 -1.33 8.51
C LEU A 71 2.10 -2.33 9.68
N GLU A 72 1.77 -1.90 10.90
CA GLU A 72 1.65 -2.80 12.05
C GLU A 72 0.58 -3.89 11.83
N LYS A 73 -0.56 -3.53 11.22
CA LYS A 73 -1.57 -4.53 10.82
C LYS A 73 -1.10 -5.36 9.63
N PHE A 74 -0.42 -4.75 8.67
CA PHE A 74 0.06 -5.42 7.48
C PHE A 74 1.07 -6.53 7.83
N LYS A 75 1.93 -6.32 8.85
CA LYS A 75 2.83 -7.34 9.39
C LYS A 75 2.14 -8.64 9.82
N GLY A 76 0.85 -8.59 10.18
CA GLY A 76 0.05 -9.77 10.49
C GLY A 76 -0.14 -10.72 9.31
N PHE A 77 -0.01 -10.22 8.07
CA PHE A 77 -0.15 -10.98 6.84
C PHE A 77 1.24 -11.34 6.29
N GLN A 78 1.93 -12.26 6.97
CA GLN A 78 3.37 -12.50 6.78
C GLN A 78 3.81 -12.75 5.33
N ASN A 79 3.03 -13.51 4.55
CA ASN A 79 3.37 -13.78 3.16
C ASN A 79 3.35 -12.51 2.30
N LEU A 80 2.25 -11.77 2.36
CA LEU A 80 2.08 -10.53 1.60
C LEU A 80 3.04 -9.43 2.10
N PHE A 81 3.28 -9.38 3.41
CA PHE A 81 4.24 -8.44 4.01
C PHE A 81 5.68 -8.72 3.59
N SER A 82 6.09 -9.99 3.54
CA SER A 82 7.43 -10.37 3.05
C SER A 82 7.66 -9.93 1.60
N GLN A 83 6.67 -10.15 0.74
CA GLN A 83 6.71 -9.70 -0.66
C GLN A 83 6.76 -8.16 -0.76
N PHE A 84 5.98 -7.45 0.07
CA PHE A 84 6.04 -6.00 0.18
C PHE A 84 7.44 -5.51 0.57
N GLN A 85 8.09 -6.14 1.55
CA GLN A 85 9.45 -5.76 1.97
C GLN A 85 10.46 -5.95 0.84
N ASN A 86 10.36 -7.04 0.09
CA ASN A 86 11.21 -7.28 -1.09
C ASN A 86 11.02 -6.18 -2.15
N ALA A 87 9.77 -5.77 -2.39
CA ALA A 87 9.46 -4.67 -3.31
C ALA A 87 10.05 -3.33 -2.83
N VAL A 88 9.88 -2.99 -1.55
CA VAL A 88 10.45 -1.77 -0.94
C VAL A 88 11.98 -1.76 -1.03
N GLN A 89 12.62 -2.90 -0.75
CA GLN A 89 14.08 -3.01 -0.82
C GLN A 89 14.58 -2.83 -2.26
N SER A 90 13.88 -3.40 -3.24
CA SER A 90 14.22 -3.27 -4.66
C SER A 90 14.18 -1.81 -5.12
N VAL A 91 13.13 -1.06 -4.73
CA VAL A 91 13.01 0.38 -5.03
C VAL A 91 14.11 1.18 -4.34
N THR A 92 14.43 0.85 -3.09
CA THR A 92 15.49 1.53 -2.33
C THR A 92 16.86 1.34 -2.98
N ASN A 93 17.17 0.10 -3.40
CA ASN A 93 18.42 -0.24 -4.07
C ASN A 93 18.54 0.46 -5.43
N ALA A 94 17.45 0.50 -6.21
CA ALA A 94 17.41 1.23 -7.48
C ALA A 94 17.64 2.74 -7.27
N GLY A 95 17.03 3.33 -6.25
CA GLY A 95 17.24 4.75 -5.91
C GLY A 95 18.68 5.07 -5.50
N LEU A 96 19.34 4.17 -4.77
CA LEU A 96 20.76 4.29 -4.41
C LEU A 96 21.67 4.14 -5.63
N SER A 97 21.34 3.22 -6.53
CA SER A 97 22.09 3.01 -7.77
C SER A 97 22.11 4.25 -8.65
N VAL A 98 20.95 4.91 -8.84
CA VAL A 98 20.86 6.18 -9.62
C VAL A 98 21.64 7.33 -8.96
N ALA A 99 21.76 7.35 -7.64
CA ALA A 99 22.54 8.37 -6.93
C ALA A 99 24.06 8.18 -7.11
N LEU A 100 24.54 6.94 -7.24
CA LEU A 100 25.97 6.63 -7.41
C LEU A 100 26.48 6.97 -8.82
N TYR A 101 25.63 6.95 -9.85
CA TYR A 101 26.00 7.33 -11.22
C TYR A 101 25.91 8.85 -11.51
N ARG A 102 25.68 9.68 -10.49
CA ARG A 102 25.64 11.15 -10.59
C ARG A 102 26.90 11.84 -10.04
N ILE A 103 27.98 11.07 -9.84
CA ILE A 103 29.32 11.54 -9.45
C ILE A 103 30.24 11.38 -10.67
#